data_AF-A0AA41R1B9-F1
#
_entry.id   AF-A0AA41R1B9-F1
#
_cell.length_a   1.000
_cell.length_b   1.000
_cell.length_c   1.000
_cell.angle_alpha   90.00
_cell.angle_beta   90.00
_cell.angle_gamma   90.00
#
_symmetry.space_group_name_H-M   'P 1'
#
loop_
_entity.id
_entity.type
_entity.pdbx_description
1 polymer ?
#
loop_
_entity_poly.entity_id
_entity_poly.type
_entity_poly.pdbx_seq_one_letter_code
_entity_poly.pdbx_strand_id
1 'polypeptide(L)'
;MTQPMTRRLGRTERFVTTLGLGGQASLQWTAEGIDPVAIIEKAYNAGINYMDTSNVYGPSQRNYGHAFRRIGVSPAAGNYNERARADLFVAGKTHIRTARCPAGERFPTDWSDGMSDGFGVATAVDDVRRALSLMFGDGQGGYPEGAYLDCIQFHNINTMAEIDMLFEGVDDPDPNRPWMGALAAMLDLREGTDRTGCNPEKERLVRHIGISGHWNTAALMYAIQRDERRVIDTLLVTVNPSDGKYMAHRHNAIATAAAADMGIVGMKVFADAAYYHKAPVFSSTIDDVYHQVGSAELPSADLIRYALSVDGVSTLIIGIGRIDDDPAKCQLSANLAAAQLKSPLGAEQMAAIEARVTAAGKDGANAYFQRPAVGLTPPRHVGAEADASMPAFGRKAVRVSWDSAYAGDTAIDHYVVLRDNQEVTRITHRPQISRQRFCYDDVLKGEPATVPHDYVVRVVDEDGRTADSPSVRTAA
;
A
#
# COMPACT_ATOMS: atom_id res chain seq x y z
N MET A 1 -2.22 21.12 -24.12
CA MET A 1 -1.28 20.63 -23.10
C MET A 1 -0.80 19.25 -23.52
N THR A 2 0.46 18.91 -23.27
CA THR A 2 0.97 17.53 -23.45
C THR A 2 0.26 16.60 -22.47
N GLN A 3 -0.14 15.41 -22.91
CA GLN A 3 -0.73 14.42 -22.01
C GLN A 3 0.25 14.07 -20.89
N PRO A 4 -0.21 13.99 -19.61
CA PRO A 4 0.65 13.57 -18.52
C PRO A 4 1.20 12.16 -18.72
N MET A 5 2.41 11.92 -18.22
CA MET A 5 3.02 10.60 -18.18
C MET A 5 2.16 9.63 -17.36
N THR A 6 1.98 8.42 -17.89
CA THR A 6 1.27 7.33 -17.22
C THR A 6 2.18 6.13 -16.99
N ARG A 7 1.93 5.37 -15.93
CA ARG A 7 2.53 4.05 -15.67
C ARG A 7 1.42 3.00 -15.49
N ARG A 8 1.72 1.74 -15.81
CA ARG A 8 0.81 0.62 -15.52
C ARG A 8 0.71 0.45 -14.01
N LEU A 9 -0.51 0.35 -13.48
CA LEU A 9 -0.79 0.12 -12.07
C LEU A 9 -0.81 -1.37 -11.75
N GLY A 10 0.34 -2.03 -11.93
CA GLY A 10 0.51 -3.47 -11.75
C GLY A 10 -0.57 -4.30 -12.45
N ARG A 11 -0.97 -5.43 -11.86
CA ARG A 11 -1.95 -6.37 -12.39
C ARG A 11 -3.39 -5.83 -12.57
N THR A 12 -3.66 -4.58 -12.21
CA THR A 12 -4.94 -3.95 -12.57
C THR A 12 -5.06 -3.72 -14.08
N GLU A 13 -3.92 -3.69 -14.79
CA GLU A 13 -3.79 -3.34 -16.21
C GLU A 13 -4.28 -1.92 -16.56
N ARG A 14 -4.56 -1.10 -15.55
CA ARG A 14 -4.91 0.31 -15.70
C ARG A 14 -3.65 1.15 -15.86
N PHE A 15 -3.69 2.15 -16.74
CA PHE A 15 -2.64 3.15 -16.85
C PHE A 15 -3.05 4.41 -16.10
N VAL A 16 -2.23 4.82 -15.14
CA VAL A 16 -2.51 5.95 -14.26
C VAL A 16 -1.41 6.99 -14.37
N THR A 17 -1.78 8.26 -14.26
CA THR A 17 -0.84 9.37 -14.26
C THR A 17 0.15 9.22 -13.11
N THR A 18 1.41 9.62 -13.31
CA THR A 18 2.46 9.54 -12.26
C THR A 18 2.18 10.43 -11.04
N LEU A 19 1.27 11.40 -11.18
CA LEU A 19 0.67 12.13 -10.08
C LEU A 19 -0.82 11.77 -9.97
N GLY A 20 -1.27 11.48 -8.75
CA GLY A 20 -2.68 11.37 -8.37
C GLY A 20 -3.07 12.46 -7.36
N LEU A 21 -4.36 12.76 -7.27
CA LEU A 21 -4.89 13.71 -6.31
C LEU A 21 -5.22 13.00 -4.99
N GLY A 22 -4.52 13.37 -3.92
CA GLY A 22 -4.79 12.86 -2.57
C GLY A 22 -5.98 13.55 -1.91
N GLY A 23 -6.86 12.78 -1.27
CA GLY A 23 -8.09 13.26 -0.65
C GLY A 23 -7.94 13.96 0.71
N GLN A 24 -6.72 14.06 1.26
CA GLN A 24 -6.42 14.85 2.47
C GLN A 24 -6.04 16.30 2.09
N ALA A 25 -5.20 16.97 2.92
CA ALA A 25 -4.89 18.39 2.79
C ALA A 25 -6.18 19.22 2.71
N SER A 26 -6.32 20.17 1.78
CA SER A 26 -7.50 21.02 1.73
C SER A 26 -8.80 20.33 1.30
N LEU A 27 -8.75 19.09 0.80
CA LEU A 27 -9.97 18.31 0.54
C LEU A 27 -10.60 17.77 1.83
N GLN A 28 -9.82 17.61 2.90
CA GLN A 28 -10.28 17.21 4.23
C GLN A 28 -10.32 18.41 5.19
N TRP A 29 -9.27 19.22 5.19
CA TRP A 29 -9.05 20.36 6.08
C TRP A 29 -9.05 21.66 5.28
N THR A 30 -10.24 22.12 4.90
CA THR A 30 -10.42 23.30 4.03
C THR A 30 -10.28 24.60 4.82
N ALA A 31 -9.22 25.36 4.56
CA ALA A 31 -9.05 26.71 5.11
C ALA A 31 -9.97 27.73 4.43
N GLU A 32 -10.20 28.88 5.07
CA GLU A 32 -10.94 29.99 4.48
C GLU A 32 -10.34 30.43 3.13
N GLY A 33 -11.19 30.69 2.14
CA GLY A 33 -10.76 31.11 0.80
C GLY A 33 -10.23 29.98 -0.10
N ILE A 34 -10.19 28.73 0.37
CA ILE A 34 -9.85 27.57 -0.46
C ILE A 34 -11.13 26.87 -0.93
N ASP A 35 -11.24 26.66 -2.25
CA ASP A 35 -12.30 25.83 -2.84
C ASP A 35 -11.77 24.42 -3.17
N PRO A 36 -12.14 23.38 -2.41
CA PRO A 36 -11.69 22.01 -2.66
C PRO A 36 -12.27 21.42 -3.95
N VAL A 37 -13.45 21.88 -4.39
CA VAL A 37 -14.06 21.43 -5.65
C VAL A 37 -13.24 21.94 -6.84
N ALA A 38 -12.79 23.20 -6.79
CA ALA A 38 -11.92 23.77 -7.82
C ALA A 38 -10.55 23.06 -7.91
N ILE A 39 -10.01 22.56 -6.79
CA ILE A 39 -8.79 21.74 -6.79
C ILE A 39 -9.00 20.45 -7.60
N ILE A 40 -10.13 19.76 -7.37
CA ILE A 40 -10.46 18.50 -8.06
C ILE A 40 -10.71 18.75 -9.55
N GLU A 41 -11.46 19.79 -9.89
CA GLU A 41 -11.72 20.19 -11.28
C GLU A 41 -10.41 20.53 -12.00
N LYS A 42 -9.50 21.28 -11.35
CA LYS A 42 -8.19 21.61 -11.94
C LYS A 42 -7.34 20.36 -12.15
N ALA A 43 -7.36 19.39 -11.22
CA ALA A 43 -6.63 18.13 -11.38
C ALA A 43 -7.16 17.32 -12.58
N TYR A 44 -8.48 17.16 -12.67
CA TYR A 44 -9.13 16.49 -13.79
C TYR A 44 -8.79 17.17 -15.13
N ASN A 45 -8.92 18.50 -15.21
CA ASN A 45 -8.63 19.27 -16.42
C ASN A 45 -7.15 19.24 -16.82
N ALA A 46 -6.24 19.02 -15.85
CA ALA A 46 -4.82 18.82 -16.12
C ALA A 46 -4.50 17.40 -16.61
N GLY A 47 -5.50 16.51 -16.71
CA GLY A 47 -5.36 15.13 -17.18
C GLY A 47 -4.94 14.14 -16.09
N ILE A 48 -4.91 14.54 -14.80
CA ILE A 48 -4.66 13.62 -13.69
C ILE A 48 -5.84 12.67 -13.58
N ASN A 49 -5.57 11.36 -13.58
CA ASN A 49 -6.63 10.35 -13.62
C ASN A 49 -6.71 9.46 -12.38
N TYR A 50 -5.76 9.53 -11.45
CA TYR A 50 -5.86 8.84 -10.16
C TYR A 50 -6.44 9.77 -9.10
N MET A 51 -7.62 9.42 -8.57
CA MET A 51 -8.34 10.19 -7.55
C MET A 51 -8.48 9.37 -6.28
N ASP A 52 -7.94 9.87 -5.17
CA ASP A 52 -7.86 9.15 -3.91
C ASP A 52 -8.70 9.84 -2.82
N THR A 53 -9.46 9.07 -2.04
CA THR A 53 -10.20 9.56 -0.86
C THR A 53 -10.43 8.44 0.15
N SER A 54 -11.13 8.69 1.26
CA SER A 54 -11.37 7.71 2.33
C SER A 54 -12.66 8.00 3.09
N ASN A 55 -13.26 6.95 3.68
CA ASN A 55 -14.40 7.08 4.59
C ASN A 55 -14.06 7.73 5.95
N VAL A 56 -12.80 8.09 6.18
CA VAL A 56 -12.34 8.81 7.39
C VAL A 56 -11.70 10.18 7.07
N TYR A 57 -11.92 10.70 5.86
CA TYR A 57 -11.40 12.00 5.42
C TYR A 57 -12.47 13.10 5.46
N GLY A 58 -13.45 12.99 6.37
CA GLY A 58 -14.49 13.99 6.56
C GLY A 58 -15.18 14.40 5.25
N PRO A 59 -15.11 15.68 4.84
CA PRO A 59 -15.85 16.18 3.66
C PRO A 59 -15.28 15.74 2.30
N SER A 60 -14.10 15.09 2.26
CA SER A 60 -13.38 14.78 1.02
C SER A 60 -14.23 14.09 -0.04
N GLN A 61 -14.97 13.03 0.32
CA GLN A 61 -15.85 12.32 -0.63
C GLN A 61 -17.00 13.19 -1.14
N ARG A 62 -17.56 14.07 -0.30
CA ARG A 62 -18.60 15.03 -0.73
C ARG A 62 -18.02 16.05 -1.72
N ASN A 63 -16.82 16.55 -1.45
CA ASN A 63 -16.10 17.45 -2.36
C ASN A 63 -15.88 16.81 -3.74
N TYR A 64 -15.44 15.54 -3.77
CA TYR A 64 -15.40 14.76 -5.01
C TYR A 64 -16.77 14.65 -5.68
N GLY A 65 -17.84 14.37 -4.94
CA GLY A 65 -19.18 14.31 -5.53
C GLY A 65 -19.67 15.62 -6.15
N HIS A 66 -19.37 16.76 -5.52
CA HIS A 66 -19.66 18.08 -6.10
C HIS A 66 -18.88 18.30 -7.40
N ALA A 67 -17.58 17.98 -7.41
CA ALA A 67 -16.76 18.10 -8.61
C ALA A 67 -17.23 17.15 -9.72
N PHE A 68 -17.47 15.87 -9.41
CA PHE A 68 -17.83 14.82 -10.36
C PHE A 68 -19.13 15.11 -11.10
N ARG A 69 -20.12 15.72 -10.44
CA ARG A 69 -21.34 16.20 -11.10
C ARG A 69 -21.06 17.34 -12.08
N ARG A 70 -20.17 18.27 -11.74
CA ARG A 70 -19.83 19.41 -12.60
C ARG A 70 -19.03 18.99 -13.83
N ILE A 71 -18.04 18.10 -13.66
CA ILE A 71 -17.20 17.60 -14.76
C ILE A 71 -17.85 16.45 -15.56
N GLY A 72 -19.04 16.00 -15.18
CA GLY A 72 -19.81 15.00 -15.93
C GLY A 72 -19.30 13.57 -15.78
N VAL A 73 -18.69 13.19 -14.66
CA VAL A 73 -18.25 11.80 -14.40
C VAL A 73 -19.13 11.06 -13.38
N SER A 74 -20.13 11.72 -12.82
CA SER A 74 -21.18 11.07 -12.01
C SER A 74 -22.35 10.63 -12.91
N PRO A 75 -22.79 9.35 -12.85
CA PRO A 75 -23.95 8.89 -13.60
C PRO A 75 -25.28 9.57 -13.20
N ALA A 76 -25.33 10.23 -12.04
CA ALA A 76 -26.49 11.00 -11.61
C ALA A 76 -26.56 12.39 -12.28
N ALA A 77 -25.52 12.81 -13.00
CA ALA A 77 -25.47 14.11 -13.65
C ALA A 77 -26.07 14.07 -15.06
N GLY A 78 -26.84 15.10 -15.44
CA GLY A 78 -27.44 15.19 -16.78
C GLY A 78 -26.45 15.36 -17.94
N ASN A 79 -25.17 15.60 -17.63
CA ASN A 79 -24.05 15.71 -18.57
C ASN A 79 -23.07 14.51 -18.46
N TYR A 80 -23.53 13.37 -17.95
CA TYR A 80 -22.68 12.20 -17.73
C TYR A 80 -21.96 11.73 -19.01
N ASN A 81 -20.65 11.56 -18.91
CA ASN A 81 -19.78 11.02 -19.92
C ASN A 81 -19.12 9.73 -19.40
N GLU A 82 -19.63 8.60 -19.86
CA GLU A 82 -19.17 7.27 -19.45
C GLU A 82 -17.69 7.05 -19.75
N ARG A 83 -17.21 7.51 -20.92
CA ARG A 83 -15.79 7.38 -21.27
C ARG A 83 -14.90 8.18 -20.33
N ALA A 84 -15.30 9.42 -20.02
CA ALA A 84 -14.56 10.25 -19.06
C ALA A 84 -14.52 9.62 -17.66
N ARG A 85 -15.61 9.01 -17.20
CA ARG A 85 -15.62 8.24 -15.95
C ARG A 85 -14.71 7.02 -16.04
N ALA A 86 -14.74 6.30 -17.15
CA ALA A 86 -13.92 5.11 -17.39
C ALA A 86 -12.43 5.41 -17.56
N ASP A 87 -12.04 6.65 -17.87
CA ASP A 87 -10.64 7.09 -17.93
C ASP A 87 -10.07 7.44 -16.55
N LEU A 88 -10.93 7.71 -15.55
CA LEU A 88 -10.55 7.90 -14.15
C LEU A 88 -10.29 6.57 -13.44
N PHE A 89 -9.43 6.62 -12.43
CA PHE A 89 -9.24 5.60 -11.41
C PHE A 89 -9.56 6.22 -10.05
N VAL A 90 -10.77 5.94 -9.54
CA VAL A 90 -11.27 6.47 -8.27
C VAL A 90 -11.10 5.42 -7.16
N ALA A 91 -10.23 5.72 -6.21
CA ALA A 91 -9.90 4.86 -5.07
C ALA A 91 -10.53 5.38 -3.77
N GLY A 92 -11.40 4.57 -3.15
CA GLY A 92 -11.89 4.76 -1.79
C GLY A 92 -11.11 3.92 -0.78
N LYS A 93 -11.39 4.10 0.51
CA LYS A 93 -10.79 3.27 1.57
C LYS A 93 -11.78 3.02 2.72
N THR A 94 -11.61 1.89 3.39
CA THR A 94 -12.34 1.53 4.60
C THR A 94 -11.39 1.13 5.73
N HIS A 95 -11.67 1.58 6.96
CA HIS A 95 -10.99 1.10 8.16
C HIS A 95 -11.65 -0.16 8.74
N ILE A 96 -12.80 -0.56 8.23
CA ILE A 96 -13.55 -1.71 8.71
C ILE A 96 -12.93 -3.00 8.14
N ARG A 97 -12.57 -3.94 9.02
CA ARG A 97 -11.98 -5.25 8.69
C ARG A 97 -13.04 -6.34 8.54
N THR A 98 -14.27 -6.06 8.97
CA THR A 98 -15.37 -7.01 8.99
C THR A 98 -16.44 -6.69 7.95
N ALA A 99 -16.95 -7.73 7.30
CA ALA A 99 -18.21 -7.69 6.57
C ALA A 99 -19.39 -8.13 7.44
N ARG A 100 -19.11 -8.95 8.47
CA ARG A 100 -20.09 -9.42 9.43
C ARG A 100 -19.42 -9.78 10.75
N CYS A 101 -20.12 -9.53 11.84
CA CYS A 101 -19.77 -9.98 13.19
C CYS A 101 -21.07 -10.30 13.97
N PRO A 102 -20.97 -11.03 15.10
CA PRO A 102 -22.10 -11.25 15.99
C PRO A 102 -22.73 -9.94 16.50
N ALA A 103 -24.02 -10.00 16.83
CA ALA A 103 -24.75 -8.82 17.32
C ALA A 103 -24.11 -8.24 18.58
N GLY A 104 -23.83 -6.93 18.56
CA GLY A 104 -23.19 -6.21 19.66
C GLY A 104 -21.67 -6.32 19.70
N GLU A 105 -21.07 -7.11 18.80
CA GLU A 105 -19.63 -7.19 18.65
C GLU A 105 -19.11 -6.23 17.57
N ARG A 106 -17.81 -5.94 17.62
CA ARG A 106 -17.09 -5.17 16.60
C ARG A 106 -15.62 -5.55 16.66
N PHE A 107 -14.97 -5.67 15.51
CA PHE A 107 -13.52 -5.86 15.52
C PHE A 107 -12.84 -4.58 16.03
N PRO A 108 -11.87 -4.64 16.96
CA PRO A 108 -11.43 -3.46 17.73
C PRO A 108 -10.95 -2.26 16.91
N THR A 109 -10.43 -2.48 15.70
CA THR A 109 -9.91 -1.42 14.83
C THR A 109 -10.93 -0.89 13.83
N ASP A 110 -12.16 -1.42 13.80
CA ASP A 110 -13.19 -1.01 12.85
C ASP A 110 -13.67 0.40 13.17
N TRP A 111 -13.56 1.29 12.18
CA TRP A 111 -13.98 2.68 12.31
C TRP A 111 -14.41 3.24 10.95
N SER A 112 -15.33 4.20 10.96
CA SER A 112 -15.72 5.00 9.79
C SER A 112 -16.41 6.28 10.27
N ASP A 113 -16.23 7.41 9.56
CA ASP A 113 -17.02 8.61 9.82
C ASP A 113 -18.52 8.34 9.57
N GLY A 114 -18.84 7.34 8.73
CA GLY A 114 -20.19 6.86 8.46
C GLY A 114 -20.96 6.34 9.67
N MET A 115 -20.26 6.06 10.78
CA MET A 115 -20.87 5.63 12.04
C MET A 115 -21.52 6.80 12.79
N SER A 116 -21.09 8.04 12.53
CA SER A 116 -21.52 9.23 13.26
C SER A 116 -22.21 10.29 12.41
N ASP A 117 -22.13 10.19 11.07
CA ASP A 117 -22.69 11.18 10.14
C ASP A 117 -24.12 10.87 9.62
N GLY A 118 -24.80 9.90 10.26
CA GLY A 118 -26.18 9.54 9.95
C GLY A 118 -26.37 8.48 8.85
N PHE A 119 -25.29 8.01 8.20
CA PHE A 119 -25.37 6.91 7.22
C PHE A 119 -25.60 5.53 7.83
N GLY A 120 -25.37 5.37 9.14
CA GLY A 120 -25.58 4.10 9.84
C GLY A 120 -24.62 3.00 9.40
N VAL A 121 -23.39 3.37 8.99
CA VAL A 121 -22.37 2.40 8.55
C VAL A 121 -22.04 1.44 9.69
N ALA A 122 -22.17 0.14 9.44
CA ALA A 122 -21.75 -0.91 10.37
C ALA A 122 -20.60 -1.76 9.82
N THR A 123 -20.56 -1.95 8.50
CA THR A 123 -19.70 -2.89 7.79
C THR A 123 -18.87 -2.22 6.70
N ALA A 124 -17.85 -2.93 6.20
CA ALA A 124 -17.07 -2.47 5.05
C ALA A 124 -17.91 -2.32 3.76
N VAL A 125 -19.00 -3.08 3.61
CA VAL A 125 -19.93 -2.97 2.47
C VAL A 125 -20.73 -1.67 2.55
N ASP A 126 -21.19 -1.29 3.75
CA ASP A 126 -21.88 0.00 3.96
C ASP A 126 -20.96 1.18 3.62
N ASP A 127 -19.67 1.05 3.95
CA ASP A 127 -18.63 2.02 3.62
C ASP A 127 -18.46 2.22 2.10
N VAL A 128 -18.59 1.15 1.30
CA VAL A 128 -18.59 1.25 -0.17
C VAL A 128 -19.85 1.97 -0.65
N ARG A 129 -21.03 1.58 -0.15
CA ARG A 129 -22.30 2.20 -0.54
C ARG A 129 -22.36 3.68 -0.17
N ARG A 130 -21.89 4.04 1.03
CA ARG A 130 -21.74 5.42 1.48
C ARG A 130 -20.82 6.20 0.54
N ALA A 131 -19.64 5.64 0.19
CA ALA A 131 -18.71 6.28 -0.74
C ALA A 131 -19.36 6.56 -2.11
N LEU A 132 -20.14 5.60 -2.64
CA LEU A 132 -20.86 5.77 -3.90
C LEU A 132 -21.95 6.83 -3.82
N SER A 133 -22.73 6.86 -2.73
CA SER A 133 -23.74 7.90 -2.53
C SER A 133 -23.11 9.29 -2.47
N LEU A 134 -22.00 9.45 -1.74
CA LEU A 134 -21.33 10.74 -1.57
C LEU A 134 -20.66 11.24 -2.85
N MET A 135 -20.00 10.36 -3.61
CA MET A 135 -19.23 10.74 -4.80
C MET A 135 -20.03 10.71 -6.10
N PHE A 136 -21.03 9.84 -6.23
CA PHE A 136 -21.72 9.61 -7.49
C PHE A 136 -23.24 9.75 -7.39
N GLY A 137 -23.80 9.76 -6.17
CA GLY A 137 -25.24 9.79 -5.92
C GLY A 137 -25.75 11.08 -5.27
N ASP A 138 -26.75 10.91 -4.40
CA ASP A 138 -27.48 11.98 -3.72
C ASP A 138 -26.81 12.46 -2.42
N GLY A 139 -25.81 11.74 -1.93
CA GLY A 139 -25.13 11.99 -0.66
C GLY A 139 -25.98 11.72 0.59
N GLN A 140 -27.08 10.96 0.46
CA GLN A 140 -28.05 10.60 1.50
C GLN A 140 -28.36 9.08 1.53
N GLY A 141 -27.55 8.25 0.86
CA GLY A 141 -27.68 6.79 0.79
C GLY A 141 -27.98 6.27 -0.62
N GLY A 142 -28.59 7.08 -1.49
CA GLY A 142 -28.88 6.71 -2.87
C GLY A 142 -27.67 6.90 -3.78
N TYR A 143 -27.49 5.98 -4.73
CA TYR A 143 -26.55 6.08 -5.84
C TYR A 143 -27.17 5.47 -7.11
N PRO A 144 -26.81 5.98 -8.31
CA PRO A 144 -27.36 5.49 -9.56
C PRO A 144 -26.84 4.09 -9.92
N GLU A 145 -27.62 3.34 -10.68
CA GLU A 145 -27.17 2.09 -11.30
C GLU A 145 -25.91 2.35 -12.13
N GLY A 146 -24.94 1.42 -12.06
CA GLY A 146 -23.66 1.54 -12.74
C GLY A 146 -22.64 2.43 -12.02
N ALA A 147 -22.94 3.01 -10.85
CA ALA A 147 -21.91 3.62 -9.99
C ALA A 147 -20.95 2.56 -9.44
N TYR A 148 -19.65 2.87 -9.45
CA TYR A 148 -18.61 1.97 -8.93
C TYR A 148 -17.37 2.74 -8.46
N LEU A 149 -16.61 2.11 -7.57
CA LEU A 149 -15.23 2.46 -7.26
C LEU A 149 -14.29 1.64 -8.14
N ASP A 150 -13.26 2.28 -8.70
CA ASP A 150 -12.20 1.53 -9.38
C ASP A 150 -11.43 0.69 -8.36
N CYS A 151 -11.20 1.22 -7.16
CA CYS A 151 -10.55 0.48 -6.09
C CYS A 151 -11.15 0.80 -4.73
N ILE A 152 -11.26 -0.22 -3.87
CA ILE A 152 -11.41 -0.06 -2.42
C ILE A 152 -10.13 -0.53 -1.75
N GLN A 153 -9.57 0.27 -0.84
CA GLN A 153 -8.38 -0.12 -0.09
C GLN A 153 -8.71 -0.37 1.38
N PHE A 154 -8.20 -1.46 1.95
CA PHE A 154 -8.21 -1.65 3.40
C PHE A 154 -7.21 -0.69 4.03
N HIS A 155 -7.73 0.34 4.69
CA HIS A 155 -6.99 1.52 5.11
C HIS A 155 -6.12 1.25 6.34
N ASN A 156 -4.84 1.61 6.25
CA ASN A 156 -3.89 1.60 7.37
C ASN A 156 -3.84 0.27 8.15
N ILE A 157 -3.54 -0.84 7.47
CA ILE A 157 -3.30 -2.14 8.10
C ILE A 157 -1.96 -2.13 8.83
N ASN A 158 -1.92 -2.61 10.07
CA ASN A 158 -0.74 -2.51 10.93
C ASN A 158 -0.39 -3.82 11.66
N THR A 159 -1.32 -4.75 11.76
CA THR A 159 -1.13 -5.99 12.53
C THR A 159 -1.51 -7.23 11.72
N MET A 160 -0.91 -8.38 12.08
CA MET A 160 -1.32 -9.67 11.51
C MET A 160 -2.78 -9.98 11.85
N ALA A 161 -3.25 -9.60 13.04
CA ALA A 161 -4.65 -9.83 13.45
C ALA A 161 -5.66 -9.08 12.57
N GLU A 162 -5.38 -7.82 12.19
CA GLU A 162 -6.21 -7.10 11.21
C GLU A 162 -6.23 -7.83 9.86
N ILE A 163 -5.08 -8.34 9.41
CA ILE A 163 -4.96 -9.04 8.14
C ILE A 163 -5.68 -10.38 8.20
N ASP A 164 -5.51 -11.14 9.27
CA ASP A 164 -6.21 -12.41 9.47
C ASP A 164 -7.72 -12.19 9.49
N MET A 165 -8.19 -11.13 10.17
CA MET A 165 -9.61 -10.75 10.16
C MET A 165 -10.09 -10.37 8.76
N LEU A 166 -9.30 -9.64 7.96
CA LEU A 166 -9.68 -9.33 6.57
C LEU A 166 -9.92 -10.60 5.75
N PHE A 167 -9.09 -11.63 5.95
CA PHE A 167 -9.13 -12.89 5.21
C PHE A 167 -10.14 -13.92 5.76
N GLU A 168 -10.77 -13.66 6.90
CA GLU A 168 -11.75 -14.56 7.49
C GLU A 168 -12.90 -14.85 6.51
N GLY A 169 -13.16 -16.13 6.24
CA GLY A 169 -14.19 -16.58 5.29
C GLY A 169 -13.84 -16.41 3.81
N VAL A 170 -12.60 -16.04 3.43
CA VAL A 170 -12.20 -15.94 2.01
C VAL A 170 -12.16 -17.30 1.32
N ASP A 171 -11.68 -18.34 2.00
CA ASP A 171 -11.54 -19.70 1.46
C ASP A 171 -12.80 -20.55 1.66
N ASP A 172 -13.67 -20.14 2.59
CA ASP A 172 -14.95 -20.77 2.90
C ASP A 172 -16.00 -19.68 3.18
N PRO A 173 -16.60 -19.10 2.13
CA PRO A 173 -17.49 -17.94 2.25
C PRO A 173 -18.91 -18.36 2.65
N ASP A 174 -19.09 -19.27 3.60
CA ASP A 174 -20.42 -19.71 4.05
C ASP A 174 -21.25 -18.50 4.57
N PRO A 175 -22.46 -18.26 4.02
CA PRO A 175 -23.32 -17.16 4.44
C PRO A 175 -23.87 -17.31 5.85
N ASN A 176 -23.58 -18.39 6.58
CA ASN A 176 -23.96 -18.56 7.98
C ASN A 176 -22.82 -18.27 8.96
N ARG A 177 -21.63 -17.89 8.49
CA ARG A 177 -20.51 -17.59 9.41
C ARG A 177 -20.86 -16.42 10.33
N PRO A 178 -20.56 -16.54 11.63
CA PRO A 178 -20.77 -15.44 12.58
C PRO A 178 -19.82 -14.28 12.31
N TRP A 179 -18.58 -14.59 11.92
CA TRP A 179 -17.56 -13.64 11.52
C TRP A 179 -17.24 -13.80 10.04
N MET A 180 -17.23 -12.68 9.32
CA MET A 180 -16.84 -12.61 7.91
C MET A 180 -15.89 -11.42 7.73
N GLY A 181 -14.74 -11.67 7.13
CA GLY A 181 -13.76 -10.66 6.80
C GLY A 181 -14.21 -9.78 5.64
N ALA A 182 -13.75 -8.54 5.64
CA ALA A 182 -14.13 -7.58 4.61
C ALA A 182 -13.62 -7.99 3.21
N LEU A 183 -12.48 -8.70 3.10
CA LEU A 183 -11.97 -9.15 1.79
C LEU A 183 -12.96 -10.11 1.11
N ALA A 184 -13.58 -11.03 1.86
CA ALA A 184 -14.56 -11.96 1.31
C ALA A 184 -15.77 -11.23 0.70
N ALA A 185 -16.30 -10.21 1.39
CA ALA A 185 -17.42 -9.42 0.85
C ALA A 185 -17.00 -8.47 -0.28
N MET A 186 -15.77 -7.93 -0.27
CA MET A 186 -15.28 -7.13 -1.39
C MET A 186 -15.13 -7.97 -2.67
N LEU A 187 -14.83 -9.27 -2.55
CA LEU A 187 -14.87 -10.20 -3.69
C LEU A 187 -16.29 -10.33 -4.26
N ASP A 188 -17.30 -10.44 -3.39
CA ASP A 188 -18.71 -10.44 -3.83
C ASP A 188 -19.08 -9.14 -4.56
N LEU A 189 -18.67 -7.98 -4.05
CA LEU A 189 -18.88 -6.68 -4.71
C LEU A 189 -18.08 -6.50 -6.01
N ARG A 190 -16.96 -7.22 -6.16
CA ARG A 190 -16.15 -7.24 -7.39
C ARG A 190 -16.79 -8.12 -8.45
N GLU A 191 -17.25 -9.30 -8.04
CA GLU A 191 -17.75 -10.34 -8.92
C GLU A 191 -19.25 -10.24 -9.21
N GLY A 192 -19.99 -9.41 -8.46
CA GLY A 192 -21.45 -9.36 -8.53
C GLY A 192 -22.07 -10.66 -8.04
N THR A 193 -21.51 -11.24 -6.98
CA THR A 193 -21.99 -12.46 -6.33
C THR A 193 -22.47 -12.17 -4.91
N ASP A 194 -23.08 -13.18 -4.28
CA ASP A 194 -23.52 -13.13 -2.89
C ASP A 194 -23.12 -14.42 -2.16
N ARG A 195 -21.86 -14.82 -2.27
CA ARG A 195 -21.39 -16.07 -1.65
C ARG A 195 -21.45 -15.93 -0.13
N THR A 196 -21.01 -14.79 0.38
CA THR A 196 -20.94 -14.47 1.81
C THR A 196 -22.29 -14.08 2.43
N GLY A 197 -23.34 -13.85 1.63
CA GLY A 197 -24.60 -13.28 2.09
C GLY A 197 -24.50 -11.79 2.47
N CYS A 198 -23.40 -11.10 2.13
CA CYS A 198 -23.20 -9.68 2.45
C CYS A 198 -23.50 -8.75 1.24
N ASN A 199 -23.87 -9.30 0.09
CA ASN A 199 -24.21 -8.58 -1.14
C ASN A 199 -25.50 -9.16 -1.78
N PRO A 200 -26.65 -9.15 -1.09
CA PRO A 200 -27.86 -9.83 -1.53
C PRO A 200 -28.38 -9.39 -2.91
N GLU A 201 -28.16 -8.12 -3.25
CA GLU A 201 -28.53 -7.53 -4.53
C GLU A 201 -27.52 -7.82 -5.66
N LYS A 202 -26.43 -8.56 -5.37
CA LYS A 202 -25.40 -8.98 -6.32
C LYS A 202 -24.78 -7.81 -7.08
N GLU A 203 -24.59 -6.70 -6.39
CA GLU A 203 -24.10 -5.46 -6.95
C GLU A 203 -22.62 -5.59 -7.36
N ARG A 204 -22.23 -4.86 -8.41
CA ARG A 204 -20.84 -4.77 -8.90
C ARG A 204 -20.24 -3.40 -8.59
N LEU A 205 -19.99 -3.14 -7.31
CA LEU A 205 -19.66 -1.81 -6.80
C LEU A 205 -18.16 -1.48 -6.79
N VAL A 206 -17.29 -2.50 -6.95
CA VAL A 206 -15.83 -2.36 -6.87
C VAL A 206 -15.16 -3.08 -8.03
N ARG A 207 -14.08 -2.55 -8.61
CA ARG A 207 -13.31 -3.24 -9.67
C ARG A 207 -12.03 -3.91 -9.16
N HIS A 208 -11.32 -3.23 -8.26
CA HIS A 208 -10.05 -3.66 -7.69
C HIS A 208 -10.07 -3.56 -6.17
N ILE A 209 -9.26 -4.39 -5.52
CA ILE A 209 -9.13 -4.44 -4.07
C ILE A 209 -7.68 -4.12 -3.71
N GLY A 210 -7.47 -3.23 -2.75
CA GLY A 210 -6.15 -2.80 -2.33
C GLY A 210 -5.95 -2.92 -0.82
N ILE A 211 -4.70 -2.77 -0.41
CA ILE A 211 -4.31 -2.57 0.98
C ILE A 211 -3.52 -1.27 1.09
N SER A 212 -3.62 -0.60 2.23
CA SER A 212 -2.83 0.57 2.53
C SER A 212 -2.22 0.45 3.91
N GLY A 213 -0.98 0.92 4.08
CA GLY A 213 -0.32 0.98 5.37
C GLY A 213 0.75 2.05 5.39
N HIS A 214 0.83 2.76 6.51
CA HIS A 214 1.91 3.72 6.73
C HIS A 214 3.07 3.02 7.43
N TRP A 215 2.80 2.31 8.54
CA TRP A 215 3.75 2.17 9.64
C TRP A 215 4.53 0.85 9.68
N ASN A 216 3.88 -0.28 9.39
CA ASN A 216 4.45 -1.60 9.63
C ASN A 216 4.70 -2.39 8.34
N THR A 217 5.94 -2.34 7.83
CA THR A 217 6.31 -3.08 6.61
C THR A 217 6.14 -4.59 6.75
N ALA A 218 6.32 -5.15 7.96
CA ALA A 218 6.16 -6.58 8.20
C ALA A 218 4.71 -7.03 8.02
N ALA A 219 3.75 -6.23 8.48
CA ALA A 219 2.33 -6.49 8.28
C ALA A 219 1.97 -6.39 6.80
N LEU A 220 2.46 -5.37 6.09
CA LEU A 220 2.25 -5.22 4.64
C LEU A 220 2.78 -6.43 3.86
N MET A 221 3.99 -6.89 4.17
CA MET A 221 4.56 -8.10 3.55
C MET A 221 3.72 -9.35 3.85
N TYR A 222 3.25 -9.51 5.09
CA TYR A 222 2.39 -10.63 5.45
C TYR A 222 1.06 -10.64 4.70
N ALA A 223 0.43 -9.47 4.51
CA ALA A 223 -0.79 -9.36 3.71
C ALA A 223 -0.56 -9.83 2.27
N ILE A 224 0.57 -9.45 1.66
CA ILE A 224 0.94 -9.89 0.30
C ILE A 224 1.19 -11.40 0.28
N GLN A 225 1.94 -11.92 1.27
CA GLN A 225 2.28 -13.34 1.36
C GLN A 225 1.07 -14.24 1.59
N ARG A 226 0.05 -13.75 2.31
CA ARG A 226 -1.20 -14.45 2.59
C ARG A 226 -2.13 -14.50 1.38
N ASP A 227 -1.99 -13.56 0.43
CA ASP A 227 -2.82 -13.47 -0.77
C ASP A 227 -2.44 -14.49 -1.86
N GLU A 228 -2.60 -15.78 -1.56
CA GLU A 228 -2.27 -16.88 -2.49
C GLU A 228 -3.11 -16.84 -3.77
N ARG A 229 -4.34 -16.31 -3.68
CA ARG A 229 -5.26 -16.15 -4.82
C ARG A 229 -4.98 -14.89 -5.65
N ARG A 230 -4.04 -14.06 -5.23
CA ARG A 230 -3.65 -12.81 -5.91
C ARG A 230 -4.82 -11.83 -6.11
N VAL A 231 -5.73 -11.75 -5.15
CA VAL A 231 -6.94 -10.90 -5.21
C VAL A 231 -6.71 -9.46 -4.75
N ILE A 232 -5.61 -9.18 -4.06
CA ILE A 232 -5.21 -7.81 -3.68
C ILE A 232 -4.38 -7.22 -4.84
N ASP A 233 -4.94 -6.24 -5.51
CA ASP A 233 -4.41 -5.65 -6.74
C ASP A 233 -3.42 -4.50 -6.49
N THR A 234 -3.58 -3.72 -5.40
CA THR A 234 -2.76 -2.52 -5.15
C THR A 234 -2.23 -2.41 -3.71
N LEU A 235 -1.05 -1.80 -3.55
CA LEU A 235 -0.48 -1.37 -2.28
C LEU A 235 -0.31 0.15 -2.28
N LEU A 236 -0.95 0.84 -1.33
CA LEU A 236 -0.70 2.25 -1.01
C LEU A 236 0.20 2.37 0.22
N VAL A 237 1.40 2.93 0.05
CA VAL A 237 2.45 2.93 1.09
C VAL A 237 3.22 4.24 1.15
N THR A 238 3.79 4.54 2.32
CA THR A 238 4.66 5.70 2.56
C THR A 238 5.92 5.60 1.68
N VAL A 239 6.24 6.68 0.94
CA VAL A 239 7.46 6.77 0.11
C VAL A 239 8.01 8.20 0.13
N ASN A 240 9.19 8.39 0.71
CA ASN A 240 9.94 9.67 0.70
C ASN A 240 11.42 9.42 1.09
N PRO A 241 12.30 10.45 1.02
CA PRO A 241 13.74 10.29 1.31
C PRO A 241 14.11 9.89 2.74
N SER A 242 13.18 9.94 3.69
CA SER A 242 13.44 9.48 5.06
C SER A 242 13.32 7.96 5.23
N ASP A 243 12.83 7.21 4.24
CA ASP A 243 12.52 5.77 4.33
C ASP A 243 13.68 4.93 4.93
N GLY A 244 14.92 5.18 4.49
CA GLY A 244 16.12 4.47 4.96
C GLY A 244 16.49 4.73 6.43
N LYS A 245 15.91 5.74 7.09
CA LYS A 245 16.10 5.98 8.54
C LYS A 245 15.15 5.15 9.41
N TYR A 246 14.24 4.42 8.79
CA TYR A 246 13.18 3.66 9.44
C TYR A 246 13.20 2.20 8.96
N MET A 247 12.16 1.44 9.28
CA MET A 247 11.93 0.14 8.69
C MET A 247 11.50 0.33 7.22
N ALA A 248 12.49 0.42 6.33
CA ALA A 248 12.35 0.87 4.95
C ALA A 248 11.32 0.06 4.17
N HIS A 249 10.35 0.72 3.54
CA HIS A 249 9.39 0.05 2.67
C HIS A 249 10.01 -0.29 1.32
N ARG A 250 10.91 0.56 0.80
CA ARG A 250 11.55 0.40 -0.52
C ARG A 250 12.10 -0.99 -0.73
N HIS A 251 12.87 -1.49 0.24
CA HIS A 251 13.54 -2.79 0.16
C HIS A 251 12.73 -3.95 0.76
N ASN A 252 11.55 -3.66 1.33
CA ASN A 252 10.69 -4.64 1.98
C ASN A 252 9.32 -4.69 1.31
N ALA A 253 8.31 -3.97 1.81
CA ALA A 253 6.93 -4.06 1.32
C ALA A 253 6.78 -3.64 -0.16
N ILE A 254 7.49 -2.61 -0.61
CA ILE A 254 7.44 -2.13 -2.00
C ILE A 254 8.07 -3.17 -2.94
N ALA A 255 9.26 -3.66 -2.62
CA ALA A 255 9.90 -4.74 -3.37
C ALA A 255 9.03 -6.01 -3.43
N THR A 256 8.38 -6.36 -2.32
CA THR A 256 7.46 -7.52 -2.26
C THR A 256 6.22 -7.30 -3.12
N ALA A 257 5.62 -6.10 -3.09
CA ALA A 257 4.47 -5.75 -3.92
C ALA A 257 4.82 -5.71 -5.42
N ALA A 258 6.01 -5.19 -5.76
CA ALA A 258 6.51 -5.14 -7.13
C ALA A 258 6.75 -6.56 -7.69
N ALA A 259 7.38 -7.44 -6.90
CA ALA A 259 7.58 -8.84 -7.26
C ALA A 259 6.25 -9.60 -7.41
N ALA A 260 5.23 -9.18 -6.65
CA ALA A 260 3.88 -9.71 -6.79
C ALA A 260 3.10 -9.06 -7.94
N ASP A 261 3.66 -8.13 -8.72
CA ASP A 261 2.94 -7.37 -9.76
C ASP A 261 1.68 -6.66 -9.22
N MET A 262 1.78 -6.03 -8.05
CA MET A 262 0.75 -5.15 -7.51
C MET A 262 0.95 -3.72 -8.02
N GLY A 263 -0.14 -2.96 -8.16
CA GLY A 263 -0.05 -1.52 -8.39
C GLY A 263 0.43 -0.81 -7.13
N ILE A 264 1.61 -0.18 -7.17
CA ILE A 264 2.18 0.53 -6.02
C ILE A 264 1.86 2.02 -6.13
N VAL A 265 1.19 2.53 -5.09
CA VAL A 265 0.82 3.94 -4.95
C VAL A 265 1.63 4.53 -3.80
N GLY A 266 2.40 5.58 -4.07
CA GLY A 266 3.17 6.29 -3.05
C GLY A 266 2.35 7.38 -2.37
N MET A 267 2.46 7.49 -1.06
CA MET A 267 1.91 8.60 -0.27
C MET A 267 2.94 9.16 0.70
N LYS A 268 2.55 10.24 1.39
CA LYS A 268 3.40 10.93 2.37
C LYS A 268 4.76 11.36 1.79
N VAL A 269 4.75 11.72 0.50
CA VAL A 269 5.89 12.28 -0.25
C VAL A 269 6.53 13.46 0.47
N PHE A 270 5.70 14.26 1.15
CA PHE A 270 6.12 15.42 1.94
C PHE A 270 6.04 15.21 3.45
N ALA A 271 5.96 13.96 3.91
CA ALA A 271 5.81 13.58 5.31
C ALA A 271 4.69 14.38 6.03
N ASP A 272 3.52 14.52 5.40
CA ASP A 272 2.38 15.26 5.96
C ASP A 272 2.72 16.71 6.34
N ALA A 273 3.46 17.39 5.45
CA ALA A 273 4.00 18.74 5.62
C ALA A 273 5.07 18.92 6.70
N ALA A 274 5.52 17.85 7.37
CA ALA A 274 6.59 17.93 8.37
C ALA A 274 7.95 18.35 7.78
N TYR A 275 8.17 18.07 6.50
CA TYR A 275 9.31 18.62 5.76
C TYR A 275 9.30 20.14 5.64
N TYR A 276 8.14 20.79 5.80
CA TYR A 276 8.02 22.24 5.62
C TYR A 276 7.85 22.97 6.95
N HIS A 277 6.65 22.93 7.56
CA HIS A 277 6.30 23.90 8.60
C HIS A 277 5.84 23.30 9.93
N LYS A 278 5.55 21.99 9.98
CA LYS A 278 4.98 21.35 11.17
C LYS A 278 5.86 20.25 11.77
N ALA A 279 5.53 19.88 13.00
CA ALA A 279 6.08 18.71 13.67
C ALA A 279 5.63 17.41 12.96
N PRO A 280 6.38 16.30 13.10
CA PRO A 280 6.05 15.01 12.48
C PRO A 280 4.92 14.30 13.22
N VAL A 281 3.74 14.90 13.20
CA VAL A 281 2.48 14.39 13.75
C VAL A 281 1.40 14.44 12.68
N PHE A 282 0.40 13.56 12.79
CA PHE A 282 -0.70 13.54 11.84
C PHE A 282 -1.47 14.86 11.84
N SER A 283 -1.84 15.33 10.65
CA SER A 283 -2.64 16.54 10.48
C SER A 283 -4.07 16.34 11.00
N SER A 284 -4.50 17.22 11.91
CA SER A 284 -5.81 17.18 12.55
C SER A 284 -6.57 18.50 12.45
N THR A 285 -5.94 19.53 11.88
CA THR A 285 -6.51 20.88 11.75
C THR A 285 -6.19 21.50 10.39
N ILE A 286 -6.83 22.63 10.10
CA ILE A 286 -6.53 23.42 8.89
C ILE A 286 -5.11 24.01 8.89
N ASP A 287 -4.55 24.32 10.06
CA ASP A 287 -3.21 24.93 10.20
C ASP A 287 -2.08 23.95 9.85
N ASP A 288 -2.39 22.65 9.88
CA ASP A 288 -1.46 21.60 9.47
C ASP A 288 -1.28 21.54 7.94
N VAL A 289 -2.17 22.17 7.16
CA VAL A 289 -2.12 22.14 5.70
C VAL A 289 -1.07 23.13 5.18
N TYR A 290 -0.13 22.64 4.38
CA TYR A 290 0.85 23.50 3.72
C TYR A 290 0.32 24.07 2.41
N HIS A 291 0.34 25.38 2.26
CA HIS A 291 -0.26 26.10 1.12
C HIS A 291 0.76 26.66 0.11
N GLN A 292 2.05 26.32 0.21
CA GLN A 292 3.11 26.82 -0.68
C GLN A 292 3.75 25.70 -1.53
N VAL A 293 4.47 26.09 -2.58
CA VAL A 293 5.18 25.15 -3.48
C VAL A 293 6.59 24.88 -2.95
N GLY A 294 6.75 23.81 -2.18
CA GLY A 294 8.04 23.44 -1.59
C GLY A 294 8.66 24.57 -0.76
N SER A 295 9.95 24.44 -0.45
CA SER A 295 10.75 25.52 0.12
C SER A 295 12.10 25.63 -0.60
N ALA A 296 12.84 26.70 -0.34
CA ALA A 296 14.21 26.83 -0.85
C ALA A 296 15.14 25.73 -0.29
N GLU A 297 14.93 25.33 0.96
CA GLU A 297 15.69 24.27 1.64
C GLU A 297 15.29 22.88 1.13
N LEU A 298 14.00 22.64 0.86
CA LEU A 298 13.46 21.38 0.37
C LEU A 298 12.52 21.63 -0.82
N PRO A 299 13.05 21.64 -2.05
CA PRO A 299 12.22 21.76 -3.25
C PRO A 299 11.26 20.58 -3.40
N SER A 300 9.97 20.85 -3.61
CA SER A 300 8.96 19.78 -3.77
C SER A 300 9.26 18.85 -4.94
N ALA A 301 9.87 19.39 -6.01
CA ALA A 301 10.21 18.62 -7.20
C ALA A 301 11.20 17.48 -6.90
N ASP A 302 12.16 17.68 -6.00
CA ASP A 302 13.16 16.67 -5.68
C ASP A 302 12.52 15.54 -4.87
N LEU A 303 11.66 15.86 -3.91
CA LEU A 303 10.93 14.87 -3.11
C LEU A 303 9.99 14.02 -3.97
N ILE A 304 9.28 14.65 -4.93
CA ILE A 304 8.42 13.94 -5.90
C ILE A 304 9.24 13.01 -6.79
N ARG A 305 10.34 13.52 -7.36
CA ARG A 305 11.19 12.74 -8.27
C ARG A 305 11.86 11.58 -7.55
N TYR A 306 12.31 11.79 -6.30
CA TYR A 306 12.82 10.72 -5.45
C TYR A 306 11.78 9.62 -5.29
N ALA A 307 10.56 9.96 -4.84
CA ALA A 307 9.53 8.97 -4.58
C ALA A 307 9.09 8.23 -5.86
N LEU A 308 9.05 8.89 -7.02
CA LEU A 308 8.80 8.25 -8.32
C LEU A 308 9.96 7.41 -8.86
N SER A 309 11.15 7.54 -8.28
CA SER A 309 12.35 6.77 -8.66
C SER A 309 12.51 5.50 -7.85
N VAL A 310 11.75 5.35 -6.76
CA VAL A 310 11.64 4.08 -6.05
C VAL A 310 10.99 3.05 -6.99
N ASP A 311 11.69 1.93 -7.18
CA ASP A 311 11.27 0.90 -8.14
C ASP A 311 9.88 0.35 -7.81
N GLY A 312 9.10 0.06 -8.86
CA GLY A 312 7.71 -0.39 -8.78
C GLY A 312 6.66 0.72 -8.55
N VAL A 313 7.02 1.91 -8.06
CA VAL A 313 6.03 2.99 -7.81
C VAL A 313 5.37 3.44 -9.12
N SER A 314 4.05 3.30 -9.19
CA SER A 314 3.24 3.63 -10.37
C SER A 314 2.75 5.08 -10.37
N THR A 315 2.31 5.58 -9.22
CA THR A 315 1.80 6.95 -9.04
C THR A 315 2.00 7.44 -7.62
N LEU A 316 2.02 8.75 -7.43
CA LEU A 316 2.05 9.40 -6.12
C LEU A 316 0.74 10.13 -5.84
N ILE A 317 0.06 9.82 -4.74
CA ILE A 317 -1.08 10.60 -4.29
C ILE A 317 -0.61 11.76 -3.40
N ILE A 318 -0.79 12.99 -3.89
CA ILE A 318 -0.33 14.19 -3.19
C ILE A 318 -1.53 15.07 -2.85
N GLY A 319 -1.70 15.37 -1.57
CA GLY A 319 -2.69 16.34 -1.11
C GLY A 319 -2.29 17.75 -1.53
N ILE A 320 -3.27 18.54 -1.97
CA ILE A 320 -3.08 19.93 -2.41
C ILE A 320 -3.69 20.85 -1.36
N GLY A 321 -2.89 21.78 -0.84
CA GLY A 321 -3.35 22.84 0.05
C GLY A 321 -3.86 24.07 -0.70
N ARG A 322 -3.27 24.39 -1.86
CA ARG A 322 -3.67 25.55 -2.66
C ARG A 322 -3.41 25.35 -4.16
N ILE A 323 -4.35 25.83 -4.96
CA ILE A 323 -4.16 26.09 -6.39
C ILE A 323 -4.09 27.60 -6.64
N ASP A 324 -3.45 27.98 -7.74
CA ASP A 324 -3.31 29.37 -8.17
C ASP A 324 -3.24 29.39 -9.70
N ASP A 325 -3.51 30.53 -10.32
CA ASP A 325 -3.37 30.72 -11.76
C ASP A 325 -1.92 30.94 -12.16
N ASP A 326 -1.11 31.50 -11.25
CA ASP A 326 0.34 31.53 -11.38
C ASP A 326 0.92 30.11 -11.16
N PRO A 327 1.51 29.46 -12.17
CA PRO A 327 2.06 28.11 -12.02
C PRO A 327 3.15 28.01 -10.95
N ALA A 328 3.85 29.10 -10.65
CA ALA A 328 4.88 29.14 -9.60
C ALA A 328 4.29 29.07 -8.18
N LYS A 329 3.01 29.43 -8.01
CA LYS A 329 2.29 29.39 -6.73
C LYS A 329 1.30 28.23 -6.64
N CYS A 330 1.05 27.56 -7.77
CA CYS A 330 0.12 26.45 -7.85
C CYS A 330 0.79 25.11 -7.53
N GLN A 331 0.51 24.55 -6.35
CA GLN A 331 1.05 23.25 -5.95
C GLN A 331 0.70 22.14 -6.95
N LEU A 332 -0.54 22.11 -7.45
CA LEU A 332 -0.95 21.10 -8.42
C LEU A 332 -0.12 21.16 -9.71
N SER A 333 0.11 22.36 -10.24
CA SER A 333 0.89 22.55 -11.49
C SER A 333 2.37 22.19 -11.28
N ALA A 334 2.96 22.64 -10.17
CA ALA A 334 4.34 22.34 -9.83
C ALA A 334 4.57 20.84 -9.58
N ASN A 335 3.66 20.20 -8.84
CA ASN A 335 3.72 18.77 -8.56
C ASN A 335 3.55 17.95 -9.84
N LEU A 336 2.62 18.34 -10.73
CA LEU A 336 2.42 17.66 -12.00
C LEU A 336 3.67 17.77 -12.87
N ALA A 337 4.27 18.96 -12.97
CA ALA A 337 5.51 19.16 -13.73
C ALA A 337 6.66 18.31 -13.18
N ALA A 338 6.82 18.23 -11.85
CA ALA A 338 7.82 17.39 -11.21
C ALA A 338 7.60 15.89 -11.46
N ALA A 339 6.34 15.47 -11.57
CA ALA A 339 5.96 14.08 -11.80
C ALA A 339 6.18 13.61 -13.26
N GLN A 340 6.53 14.50 -14.20
CA GLN A 340 6.85 14.15 -15.60
C GLN A 340 8.28 13.59 -15.73
N LEU A 341 8.63 12.64 -14.87
CA LEU A 341 9.95 12.02 -14.77
C LEU A 341 10.08 10.87 -15.78
N LYS A 342 10.80 11.11 -16.89
CA LYS A 342 11.01 10.14 -17.99
C LYS A 342 11.77 8.88 -17.57
N SER A 343 12.75 9.04 -16.68
CA SER A 343 13.60 7.97 -16.18
C SER A 343 13.85 8.20 -14.69
N PRO A 344 13.92 7.13 -13.87
CA PRO A 344 14.27 7.25 -12.46
C PRO A 344 15.58 8.01 -12.25
N LEU A 345 15.69 8.69 -11.11
CA LEU A 345 16.94 9.26 -10.62
C LEU A 345 17.96 8.14 -10.36
N GLY A 346 19.24 8.40 -10.65
CA GLY A 346 20.33 7.50 -10.30
C GLY A 346 20.63 7.51 -8.79
N ALA A 347 21.41 6.52 -8.33
CA ALA A 347 21.76 6.35 -6.91
C ALA A 347 22.38 7.61 -6.29
N GLU A 348 23.32 8.26 -6.98
CA GLU A 348 23.96 9.50 -6.49
C GLU A 348 22.95 10.65 -6.31
N GLN A 349 21.99 10.78 -7.23
CA GLN A 349 20.96 11.82 -7.16
C GLN A 349 19.99 11.55 -6.00
N MET A 350 19.61 10.29 -5.80
CA MET A 350 18.78 9.90 -4.65
C MET A 350 19.50 10.18 -3.33
N ALA A 351 20.77 9.79 -3.21
CA ALA A 351 21.59 10.04 -2.03
C ALA A 351 21.78 11.54 -1.74
N ALA A 352 21.90 12.38 -2.79
CA ALA A 352 21.99 13.82 -2.62
C ALA A 352 20.69 14.43 -2.05
N ILE A 353 19.52 13.88 -2.40
CA ILE A 353 18.23 14.31 -1.86
C ILE A 353 18.08 13.88 -0.40
N GLU A 354 18.47 12.64 -0.08
CA GLU A 354 18.51 12.14 1.30
C GLU A 354 19.43 12.99 2.19
N ALA A 355 20.64 13.29 1.71
CA ALA A 355 21.60 14.15 2.41
C ALA A 355 21.05 15.57 2.64
N ARG A 356 20.28 16.11 1.69
CA ARG A 356 19.62 17.42 1.85
C ARG A 356 18.54 17.38 2.94
N VAL A 357 17.73 16.32 2.98
CA VAL A 357 16.72 16.14 4.05
C VAL A 357 17.40 16.04 5.42
N THR A 358 18.51 15.32 5.54
CA THR A 358 19.30 15.27 6.78
C THR A 358 19.92 16.63 7.12
N ALA A 359 20.49 17.35 6.15
CA ALA A 359 21.08 18.67 6.37
C ALA A 359 20.06 19.71 6.85
N ALA A 360 18.80 19.57 6.42
CA ALA A 360 17.67 20.37 6.89
C ALA A 360 17.17 19.98 8.30
N GLY A 361 17.73 18.93 8.92
CA GLY A 361 17.24 18.39 10.19
C GLY A 361 15.85 17.76 10.10
N LYS A 362 15.48 17.27 8.91
CA LYS A 362 14.14 16.77 8.60
C LYS A 362 14.08 15.26 8.39
N ASP A 363 15.17 14.54 8.59
CA ASP A 363 15.24 13.08 8.40
C ASP A 363 14.37 12.30 9.40
N GLY A 364 14.03 12.89 10.55
CA GLY A 364 13.04 12.39 11.50
C GLY A 364 11.56 12.55 11.11
N ALA A 365 11.25 13.06 9.91
CA ALA A 365 9.87 13.40 9.52
C ALA A 365 8.92 12.19 9.42
N ASN A 366 9.45 10.96 9.30
CA ASN A 366 8.66 9.74 9.24
C ASN A 366 8.40 9.09 10.61
N ALA A 367 8.75 9.73 11.72
CA ALA A 367 8.63 9.15 13.06
C ALA A 367 7.22 8.63 13.40
N TYR A 368 6.18 9.26 12.85
CA TYR A 368 4.79 8.80 13.00
C TYR A 368 4.35 7.84 11.89
N PHE A 369 4.97 7.91 10.71
CA PHE A 369 4.56 7.14 9.54
C PHE A 369 5.25 5.80 9.43
N GLN A 370 6.38 5.56 10.09
CA GLN A 370 7.14 4.31 9.95
C GLN A 370 7.73 3.86 11.28
N ARG A 371 7.87 2.54 11.44
CA ARG A 371 8.55 1.96 12.60
C ARG A 371 10.03 2.36 12.62
N PRO A 372 10.63 2.53 13.81
CA PRO A 372 12.07 2.71 13.94
C PRO A 372 12.85 1.64 13.17
N ALA A 373 14.01 2.02 12.63
CA ALA A 373 14.88 1.10 11.93
C ALA A 373 15.30 -0.06 12.85
N VAL A 374 15.28 -1.27 12.30
CA VAL A 374 15.74 -2.50 12.96
C VAL A 374 17.01 -3.07 12.33
N GLY A 375 17.52 -2.41 11.27
CA GLY A 375 18.63 -2.90 10.46
C GLY A 375 18.28 -4.16 9.67
N LEU A 376 19.31 -4.77 9.07
CA LEU A 376 19.20 -6.09 8.44
C LEU A 376 18.91 -7.14 9.51
N THR A 377 17.77 -7.82 9.43
CA THR A 377 17.41 -8.86 10.40
C THR A 377 17.88 -10.24 9.94
N PRO A 378 18.08 -11.21 10.85
CA PRO A 378 18.25 -12.60 10.45
C PRO A 378 17.06 -13.14 9.62
N PRO A 379 17.27 -14.19 8.80
CA PRO A 379 16.18 -14.99 8.24
C PRO A 379 15.26 -15.53 9.33
N ARG A 380 13.96 -15.59 9.04
CA ARG A 380 12.92 -15.96 10.02
C ARG A 380 12.51 -17.43 9.85
N HIS A 381 11.97 -18.02 10.92
CA HIS A 381 11.43 -19.39 10.93
C HIS A 381 12.33 -20.43 10.25
N VAL A 382 13.64 -20.36 10.51
CA VAL A 382 14.59 -21.34 9.99
C VAL A 382 14.28 -22.71 10.59
N GLY A 383 14.26 -23.74 9.75
CA GLY A 383 14.09 -25.12 10.15
C GLY A 383 14.96 -26.05 9.32
N ALA A 384 15.37 -27.18 9.91
CA ALA A 384 16.10 -28.23 9.25
C ALA A 384 15.44 -29.58 9.54
N GLU A 385 14.99 -30.27 8.49
CA GLU A 385 14.30 -31.54 8.58
C GLU A 385 14.94 -32.56 7.64
N ALA A 386 14.95 -33.84 8.02
CA ALA A 386 15.40 -34.89 7.11
C ALA A 386 14.49 -34.89 5.87
N ASP A 387 15.09 -34.87 4.68
CA ASP A 387 14.34 -34.96 3.42
C ASP A 387 13.69 -36.35 3.33
N ALA A 388 12.36 -36.38 3.44
CA ALA A 388 11.55 -37.59 3.36
C ALA A 388 11.26 -38.03 1.91
N SER A 389 11.96 -37.48 0.91
CA SER A 389 11.80 -37.88 -0.49
C SER A 389 11.88 -39.41 -0.63
N MET A 390 10.89 -39.98 -1.33
CA MET A 390 10.62 -41.42 -1.51
C MET A 390 11.79 -42.33 -1.10
N PRO A 391 11.65 -43.16 -0.03
CA PRO A 391 12.71 -44.05 0.47
C PRO A 391 13.38 -44.90 -0.63
N ALA A 392 12.65 -45.16 -1.72
CA ALA A 392 13.10 -45.86 -2.91
C ALA A 392 14.32 -45.24 -3.62
N PHE A 393 14.61 -43.94 -3.46
CA PHE A 393 15.75 -43.29 -4.11
C PHE A 393 17.00 -43.22 -3.24
N GLY A 394 16.92 -43.57 -1.95
CA GLY A 394 18.07 -43.57 -1.04
C GLY A 394 18.76 -42.20 -0.91
N ARG A 395 18.10 -41.10 -1.29
CA ARG A 395 18.63 -39.73 -1.19
C ARG A 395 18.71 -39.37 0.29
N LYS A 396 19.93 -39.24 0.82
CA LYS A 396 20.17 -38.68 2.15
C LYS A 396 20.34 -37.18 2.01
N ALA A 397 19.32 -36.43 2.40
CA ALA A 397 19.40 -34.98 2.40
C ALA A 397 18.73 -34.38 3.63
N VAL A 398 19.13 -33.16 3.95
CA VAL A 398 18.45 -32.31 4.93
C VAL A 398 17.84 -31.15 4.19
N ARG A 399 16.53 -30.95 4.36
CA ARG A 399 15.84 -29.76 3.88
C ARG A 399 15.99 -28.65 4.92
N VAL A 400 16.71 -27.60 4.55
CA VAL A 400 16.74 -26.34 5.28
C VAL A 400 15.69 -25.41 4.68
N SER A 401 14.82 -24.83 5.50
CA SER A 401 13.79 -23.88 5.04
C SER A 401 13.76 -22.63 5.90
N TRP A 402 13.40 -21.48 5.32
CA TRP A 402 13.30 -20.20 6.03
C TRP A 402 12.35 -19.22 5.35
N ASP A 403 11.89 -18.24 6.11
CA ASP A 403 11.21 -17.03 5.64
C ASP A 403 12.21 -15.88 5.48
N SER A 404 11.89 -14.95 4.58
CA SER A 404 12.73 -13.79 4.28
C SER A 404 13.06 -12.99 5.55
N ALA A 405 14.33 -12.61 5.66
CA ALA A 405 14.77 -11.49 6.48
C ALA A 405 14.10 -10.17 6.06
N TYR A 406 14.13 -9.17 6.93
CA TYR A 406 13.83 -7.79 6.58
C TYR A 406 15.12 -7.06 6.22
N ALA A 407 15.08 -6.37 5.10
CA ALA A 407 16.14 -5.48 4.65
C ALA A 407 16.23 -4.25 5.57
N GLY A 408 17.44 -3.72 5.73
CA GLY A 408 17.67 -2.43 6.37
C GLY A 408 17.44 -1.27 5.39
N ASP A 409 18.37 -0.32 5.40
CA ASP A 409 18.47 0.78 4.42
C ASP A 409 19.02 0.34 3.05
N THR A 410 19.53 -0.89 2.96
CA THR A 410 20.05 -1.50 1.73
C THR A 410 19.32 -2.82 1.45
N ALA A 411 19.17 -3.16 0.16
CA ALA A 411 18.48 -4.38 -0.27
C ALA A 411 19.26 -5.64 0.12
N ILE A 412 18.53 -6.74 0.37
CA ILE A 412 19.14 -8.06 0.55
C ILE A 412 19.65 -8.54 -0.81
N ASP A 413 20.89 -9.03 -0.85
CA ASP A 413 21.51 -9.60 -2.04
C ASP A 413 21.31 -11.12 -2.11
N HIS A 414 21.70 -11.84 -1.05
CA HIS A 414 21.60 -13.30 -1.01
C HIS A 414 21.54 -13.89 0.41
N TYR A 415 21.23 -15.19 0.47
CA TYR A 415 21.37 -16.03 1.65
C TYR A 415 22.54 -16.99 1.49
N VAL A 416 23.21 -17.32 2.60
CA VAL A 416 24.24 -18.34 2.70
C VAL A 416 23.76 -19.39 3.70
N VAL A 417 23.74 -20.67 3.30
CA VAL A 417 23.44 -21.77 4.22
C VAL A 417 24.76 -22.35 4.72
N LEU A 418 24.90 -22.43 6.03
CA LEU A 418 26.05 -22.99 6.73
C LEU A 418 25.64 -24.31 7.36
N ARG A 419 26.44 -25.37 7.17
CA ARG A 419 26.38 -26.63 7.89
C ARG A 419 27.65 -26.77 8.73
N ASP A 420 27.52 -26.93 10.05
CA ASP A 420 28.65 -27.06 10.98
C ASP A 420 29.70 -25.94 10.79
N ASN A 421 29.22 -24.70 10.60
CA ASN A 421 29.99 -23.49 10.28
C ASN A 421 30.70 -23.48 8.92
N GLN A 422 30.42 -24.43 8.02
CA GLN A 422 30.92 -24.44 6.66
C GLN A 422 29.82 -24.05 5.67
N GLU A 423 30.15 -23.17 4.72
CA GLU A 423 29.23 -22.79 3.66
C GLU A 423 28.94 -24.00 2.75
N VAL A 424 27.65 -24.33 2.60
CA VAL A 424 27.20 -25.40 1.70
C VAL A 424 26.50 -24.86 0.46
N THR A 425 25.92 -23.65 0.51
CA THR A 425 25.32 -23.01 -0.66
C THR A 425 25.12 -21.49 -0.49
N ARG A 426 24.91 -20.81 -1.62
CA ARG A 426 24.41 -19.43 -1.72
C ARG A 426 23.16 -19.35 -2.58
N ILE A 427 22.19 -18.57 -2.13
CA ILE A 427 20.89 -18.44 -2.79
C ILE A 427 20.57 -16.96 -2.95
N THR A 428 20.52 -16.47 -4.19
CA THR A 428 20.14 -15.10 -4.51
C THR A 428 18.77 -14.77 -3.91
N HIS A 429 18.67 -13.62 -3.25
CA HIS A 429 17.41 -13.16 -2.69
C HIS A 429 16.41 -12.84 -3.79
N ARG A 430 15.15 -13.14 -3.51
CA ARG A 430 14.00 -12.63 -4.24
C ARG A 430 12.96 -12.26 -3.20
N PRO A 431 12.17 -11.19 -3.38
CA PRO A 431 11.10 -10.88 -2.44
C PRO A 431 10.15 -12.07 -2.29
N GLN A 432 9.88 -12.48 -1.04
CA GLN A 432 8.99 -13.60 -0.75
C GLN A 432 7.53 -13.14 -0.86
N ILE A 433 6.86 -13.51 -1.95
CA ILE A 433 5.50 -13.07 -2.27
C ILE A 433 4.40 -14.03 -1.81
N SER A 434 4.75 -15.16 -1.19
CA SER A 434 3.80 -16.15 -0.68
C SER A 434 4.27 -16.73 0.66
N ARG A 435 3.41 -17.51 1.33
CA ARG A 435 3.78 -18.27 2.54
C ARG A 435 4.71 -19.45 2.25
N GLN A 436 5.02 -19.74 0.99
CA GLN A 436 6.03 -20.73 0.64
C GLN A 436 7.41 -20.23 1.08
N ARG A 437 8.05 -21.00 1.95
CA ARG A 437 9.41 -20.74 2.43
C ARG A 437 10.44 -20.94 1.33
N PHE A 438 11.55 -20.22 1.42
CA PHE A 438 12.77 -20.62 0.73
C PHE A 438 13.20 -21.99 1.26
N CYS A 439 13.83 -22.78 0.40
CA CYS A 439 14.41 -24.05 0.83
C CYS A 439 15.69 -24.38 0.08
N TYR A 440 16.51 -25.20 0.73
CA TYR A 440 17.70 -25.83 0.18
C TYR A 440 17.77 -27.28 0.66
N ASP A 441 18.01 -28.22 -0.25
CA ASP A 441 18.22 -29.62 0.10
C ASP A 441 19.72 -29.92 0.12
N ASP A 442 20.31 -30.05 1.31
CA ASP A 442 21.71 -30.41 1.48
C ASP A 442 21.90 -31.93 1.35
N VAL A 443 22.55 -32.40 0.29
CA VAL A 443 22.75 -33.83 0.02
C VAL A 443 24.02 -34.34 0.70
N LEU A 444 23.86 -35.20 1.70
CA LEU A 444 24.94 -35.76 2.51
C LEU A 444 25.64 -36.91 1.75
N LYS A 445 26.80 -36.62 1.15
CA LYS A 445 27.60 -37.62 0.43
C LYS A 445 28.50 -38.39 1.40
N GLY A 446 28.26 -39.69 1.55
CA GLY A 446 29.14 -40.60 2.30
C GLY A 446 28.94 -40.64 3.81
N GLU A 447 28.01 -39.83 4.36
CA GLU A 447 27.72 -39.80 5.80
C GLU A 447 26.47 -40.62 6.17
N PRO A 448 26.41 -41.23 7.38
CA PRO A 448 25.19 -41.82 7.90
C PRO A 448 24.11 -40.74 8.10
N ALA A 449 22.86 -41.03 7.75
CA ALA A 449 21.74 -40.09 7.95
C ALA A 449 21.44 -39.78 9.43
N THR A 450 22.10 -40.50 10.35
CA THR A 450 21.95 -40.40 11.81
C THR A 450 22.94 -39.42 12.45
N VAL A 451 23.79 -38.74 11.67
CA VAL A 451 24.69 -37.71 12.21
C VAL A 451 23.90 -36.39 12.25
N PRO A 452 23.62 -35.84 13.44
CA PRO A 452 22.92 -34.57 13.54
C PRO A 452 23.86 -33.42 13.17
N HIS A 453 23.44 -32.58 12.24
CA HIS A 453 24.17 -31.40 11.80
C HIS A 453 23.50 -30.12 12.30
N ASP A 454 24.32 -29.09 12.53
CA ASP A 454 23.86 -27.76 12.89
C ASP A 454 23.80 -26.87 11.64
N TYR A 455 22.66 -26.24 11.41
CA TYR A 455 22.43 -25.35 10.28
C TYR A 455 22.17 -23.90 10.71
N VAL A 456 22.80 -22.97 10.00
CA VAL A 456 22.55 -21.52 10.12
C VAL A 456 22.27 -20.96 8.73
N VAL A 457 21.26 -20.10 8.61
CA VAL A 457 21.03 -19.31 7.40
C VAL A 457 21.48 -17.89 7.68
N ARG A 458 22.48 -17.43 6.95
CA ARG A 458 22.99 -16.06 6.97
C ARG A 458 22.36 -15.26 5.85
N VAL A 459 21.88 -14.07 6.14
CA VAL A 459 21.52 -13.07 5.12
C VAL A 459 22.71 -12.15 4.85
N VAL A 460 22.86 -11.70 3.60
CA VAL A 460 23.86 -10.72 3.16
C VAL A 460 23.15 -9.63 2.35
N ASP A 461 23.37 -8.35 2.68
CA ASP A 461 22.88 -7.21 1.90
C ASP A 461 23.89 -6.72 0.85
N GLU A 462 23.48 -5.79 -0.02
CA GLU A 462 24.33 -5.28 -1.11
C GLU A 462 25.59 -4.53 -0.61
N ASP A 463 25.61 -4.09 0.66
CA ASP A 463 26.81 -3.50 1.30
C ASP A 463 27.70 -4.55 1.97
N GLY A 464 27.33 -5.82 1.92
CA GLY A 464 28.05 -6.93 2.54
C GLY A 464 27.83 -7.07 4.05
N ARG A 465 26.84 -6.40 4.64
CA ARG A 465 26.45 -6.62 6.05
C ARG A 465 25.72 -7.94 6.16
N THR A 466 25.84 -8.58 7.32
CA THR A 466 25.31 -9.94 7.51
C THR A 466 24.53 -10.08 8.80
N ALA A 467 23.53 -10.96 8.82
CA ALA A 467 22.86 -11.40 10.03
C ALA A 467 22.56 -12.90 9.98
N ASP A 468 22.84 -13.60 11.08
CA ASP A 468 22.74 -15.06 11.16
C ASP A 468 21.48 -15.47 11.91
N SER A 469 20.78 -16.50 11.41
CA SER A 469 19.71 -17.14 12.16
C SER A 469 20.25 -17.84 13.41
N PRO A 470 19.40 -18.13 14.40
CA PRO A 470 19.71 -19.16 15.40
C PRO A 470 20.10 -20.48 14.71
N SER A 471 21.03 -21.21 15.32
CA SER A 471 21.39 -22.56 14.86
C SER A 471 20.22 -23.51 15.06
N VAL A 472 19.90 -24.29 14.03
CA VAL A 472 18.90 -25.36 14.10
C VAL A 472 19.57 -26.70 13.84
N ARG A 473 19.25 -27.68 14.70
CA ARG A 473 19.85 -29.02 14.63
C ARG A 473 18.88 -29.99 14.00
N THR A 474 19.35 -30.84 13.09
CA THR A 474 18.53 -31.92 12.55
C THR A 474 18.20 -32.94 13.62
N ALA A 475 16.95 -33.41 13.66
CA ALA A 475 16.60 -34.57 14.47
C ALA A 475 17.44 -35.78 14.03
N ALA A 476 17.93 -36.55 15.01
CA ALA A 476 18.78 -37.72 14.79
C ALA A 476 18.02 -38.93 14.23
#